data_AF-K2QFM5-F1
#
_entry.id   AF-K2QFM5-F1
#
_cell.length_a   1.000
_cell.length_b   1.000
_cell.length_c   1.000
_cell.angle_alpha   90.00
_cell.angle_beta   90.00
_cell.angle_gamma   90.00
#
_symmetry.space_group_name_H-M   'P 1'
#
loop_
_entity.id
_entity.type
_entity.pdbx_description
1 polymer ?
#
loop_
_entity_poly.entity_id
_entity_poly.type
_entity_poly.pdbx_seq_one_letter_code
_entity_poly.pdbx_strand_id
1 'polypeptide(L)'
;MIVFKEGNKVITQVKTGRTIVYHNRILIDPPMFIEEGKDVMIFTDKNVDEFQKHFTDQLKETLLDSLKTKESYIEHIKLTIKKINELKTENNNLKRLNKQLSETIIQLK
;
A
#
# COMPACT_ATOMS: atom_id res chain seq x y z
N MET A 1 -24.55 21.93 -6.54
CA MET A 1 -23.37 21.42 -7.27
C MET A 1 -22.26 21.23 -6.25
N ILE A 2 -21.72 20.02 -6.14
CA ILE A 2 -20.61 19.69 -5.24
C ILE A 2 -19.35 19.58 -6.09
N VAL A 3 -18.23 20.11 -5.58
CA VAL A 3 -16.94 20.10 -6.28
C VAL A 3 -15.97 19.25 -5.47
N PHE A 4 -15.46 18.19 -6.07
CA PHE A 4 -14.39 17.38 -5.48
C PHE A 4 -13.04 18.02 -5.81
N LYS A 5 -12.22 18.27 -4.78
CA LYS A 5 -10.92 18.90 -4.92
C LYS A 5 -9.87 18.16 -4.10
N GLU A 6 -8.64 18.20 -4.60
CA GLU A 6 -7.44 17.86 -3.85
C GLU A 6 -6.54 19.10 -3.81
N GLY A 7 -6.43 19.71 -2.63
CA GLY A 7 -5.84 21.03 -2.48
C GLY A 7 -6.52 22.06 -3.39
N ASN A 8 -5.74 22.67 -4.30
CA ASN A 8 -6.24 23.67 -5.24
C ASN A 8 -6.75 23.06 -6.57
N LYS A 9 -6.59 21.76 -6.80
CA LYS A 9 -6.97 21.09 -8.05
C LYS A 9 -8.40 20.54 -7.95
N VAL A 10 -9.24 20.87 -8.93
CA VAL A 10 -10.57 20.25 -9.08
C VAL A 10 -10.39 18.86 -9.70
N ILE A 11 -10.90 17.84 -9.01
CA ILE A 11 -10.96 16.46 -9.50
C ILE A 11 -12.14 16.32 -10.46
N THR A 12 -13.35 16.58 -9.97
CA THR A 12 -14.58 16.60 -10.78
C THR A 12 -15.69 17.39 -10.07
N GLN A 13 -16.83 17.57 -10.74
CA GLN A 13 -18.00 18.29 -10.20
C GLN A 13 -19.25 17.44 -10.36
N VAL A 14 -20.12 17.38 -9.35
CA VAL A 14 -21.35 16.60 -9.40
C VAL A 14 -22.58 17.46 -9.10
N LYS A 15 -23.71 17.05 -9.67
CA LYS A 15 -25.00 17.66 -9.32
C LYS A 15 -25.57 16.96 -8.10
N THR A 16 -26.26 17.73 -7.27
CA THR A 16 -27.07 17.22 -6.16
C THR A 16 -28.50 17.10 -6.66
N GLY A 17 -29.11 15.95 -6.44
CA GLY A 17 -30.53 15.72 -6.67
C GLY A 17 -31.18 15.25 -5.40
N ARG A 18 -32.51 15.18 -5.41
CA ARG A 18 -33.30 14.56 -4.36
C ARG A 18 -34.01 13.35 -4.94
N THR A 19 -34.03 12.23 -4.23
CA THR A 19 -34.80 11.08 -4.65
C THR A 19 -36.30 11.42 -4.64
N ILE A 20 -36.95 11.13 -5.76
CA ILE A 20 -38.40 11.27 -5.93
C ILE A 20 -38.98 9.91 -6.32
N VAL A 21 -40.17 9.59 -5.82
CA VAL A 21 -40.91 8.39 -6.21
C VAL A 21 -41.84 8.73 -7.38
N TYR A 22 -41.81 7.91 -8.42
CA TYR A 22 -42.74 7.99 -9.55
C TYR A 22 -43.41 6.63 -9.75
N HIS A 23 -44.75 6.58 -9.70
CA HIS A 23 -45.54 5.33 -9.78
C HIS A 23 -45.07 4.24 -8.80
N ASN A 24 -44.91 4.59 -7.52
CA ASN A 24 -44.44 3.71 -6.44
C ASN A 24 -43.05 3.06 -6.68
N ARG A 25 -42.21 3.64 -7.53
CA ARG A 25 -40.83 3.20 -7.75
C ARG A 25 -39.87 4.37 -7.74
N ILE A 26 -38.70 4.15 -7.14
CA ILE A 26 -37.56 5.05 -7.26
C ILE A 26 -36.88 4.71 -8.58
N LEU A 27 -36.87 5.66 -9.52
CA LEU A 27 -36.31 5.47 -10.86
C LEU A 27 -34.77 5.61 -10.82
N ILE A 28 -34.07 4.52 -10.49
CA ILE A 28 -32.61 4.44 -10.49
C ILE A 28 -32.21 3.07 -11.05
N ASP A 29 -31.26 3.04 -11.98
CA ASP A 29 -30.68 1.84 -12.60
C ASP A 29 -29.17 1.80 -12.33
N PRO A 30 -28.61 0.76 -11.67
CA PRO A 30 -29.28 -0.40 -11.08
C PRO A 30 -30.14 -0.01 -9.86
N PRO A 31 -31.14 -0.84 -9.49
CA PRO A 31 -32.01 -0.56 -8.35
C PRO A 31 -31.20 -0.48 -7.06
N MET A 32 -31.09 0.73 -6.51
CA MET A 32 -30.44 1.00 -5.23
C MET A 32 -31.50 1.21 -4.14
N PHE A 33 -31.23 0.71 -2.92
CA PHE A 33 -32.03 0.98 -1.73
C PHE A 33 -31.76 2.40 -1.22
N ILE A 34 -32.28 3.40 -1.94
CA ILE A 34 -32.24 4.79 -1.50
C ILE A 34 -33.63 5.14 -0.94
N GLU A 35 -33.69 5.79 0.21
CA GLU A 35 -34.98 6.26 0.76
C GLU A 35 -35.46 7.49 -0.03
N GLU A 36 -36.78 7.64 -0.14
CA GLU A 36 -37.40 8.83 -0.72
C GLU A 36 -37.02 10.09 0.07
N GLY A 37 -36.79 11.19 -0.64
CA GLY A 37 -36.47 12.46 -0.04
C GLY A 37 -35.03 12.63 0.43
N LYS A 38 -34.14 11.63 0.22
CA LYS A 38 -32.70 11.76 0.48
C LYS A 38 -31.99 12.52 -0.63
N ASP A 39 -30.97 13.27 -0.23
CA ASP A 39 -30.05 13.91 -1.16
C ASP A 39 -29.12 12.86 -1.77
N VAL A 40 -28.97 12.92 -3.09
CA VAL A 40 -28.11 12.04 -3.87
C VAL A 40 -27.14 12.84 -4.73
N MET A 41 -25.98 12.26 -4.99
CA MET A 41 -25.03 12.79 -5.95
C MET A 41 -25.27 12.13 -7.31
N ILE A 42 -25.44 12.96 -8.33
CA ILE A 42 -25.67 12.52 -9.70
C ILE A 42 -24.36 12.65 -10.46
N PHE A 43 -23.78 11.51 -10.81
CA PHE A 43 -22.60 11.41 -11.66
C PHE A 43 -23.04 11.23 -13.12
N THR A 44 -22.25 11.77 -14.04
CA THR A 44 -22.32 11.49 -15.47
C THR A 44 -21.17 10.56 -15.85
N ASP A 45 -21.23 9.89 -16.99
CA ASP A 45 -20.16 9.01 -17.48
C ASP A 45 -18.79 9.71 -17.48
N LYS A 46 -18.75 10.96 -17.95
CA LYS A 46 -17.51 11.75 -17.93
C LYS A 46 -16.98 12.00 -16.52
N ASN A 47 -17.86 12.31 -15.57
CA ASN A 47 -17.45 12.72 -14.22
C ASN A 47 -17.12 11.50 -13.35
N VAL A 48 -17.78 10.36 -13.58
CA VAL A 48 -17.43 9.10 -12.91
C VAL A 48 -16.08 8.59 -13.42
N ASP A 49 -15.79 8.70 -14.72
CA ASP A 49 -14.48 8.32 -15.27
C ASP A 49 -13.34 9.18 -14.70
N GLU A 50 -13.53 10.51 -14.64
CA GLU A 50 -12.55 11.42 -14.04
C GLU A 50 -12.31 11.10 -12.56
N PHE A 51 -13.38 10.85 -11.80
CA PHE A 51 -13.32 10.48 -10.40
C PHE A 51 -12.59 9.14 -10.21
N GLN A 52 -13.01 8.10 -10.92
CA GLN A 52 -12.43 6.76 -10.81
C GLN A 52 -10.97 6.75 -11.22
N LYS A 53 -10.62 7.43 -12.32
CA LYS A 53 -9.24 7.51 -12.80
C LYS A 53 -8.34 8.15 -11.75
N HIS A 54 -8.75 9.27 -11.16
CA HIS A 54 -7.95 9.97 -10.15
C HIS A 54 -7.59 9.06 -8.96
N PHE A 55 -8.58 8.40 -8.35
CA PHE A 55 -8.33 7.53 -7.20
C PHE A 55 -7.60 6.23 -7.59
N THR A 56 -7.82 5.73 -8.81
CA THR A 56 -7.07 4.57 -9.33
C THR A 56 -5.60 4.91 -9.52
N ASP A 57 -5.29 6.08 -10.06
CA ASP A 57 -3.92 6.55 -10.25
C ASP A 57 -3.22 6.74 -8.90
N GLN A 58 -3.88 7.36 -7.91
CA GLN A 58 -3.35 7.50 -6.55
C GLN A 58 -3.08 6.14 -5.86
N LEU A 59 -4.02 5.20 -6.02
CA LEU A 59 -3.86 3.85 -5.48
C LEU A 59 -2.67 3.16 -6.15
N LYS A 60 -2.53 3.29 -7.47
CA LYS A 60 -1.42 2.72 -8.23
C LYS A 60 -0.09 3.29 -7.78
N GLU A 61 0.02 4.60 -7.59
CA GLU A 61 1.23 5.26 -7.08
C GLU A 61 1.58 4.74 -5.68
N THR A 62 0.60 4.69 -4.77
CA THR A 62 0.80 4.19 -3.40
C THR A 62 1.28 2.73 -3.41
N LEU A 63 0.70 1.89 -4.27
CA LEU A 63 1.09 0.49 -4.41
C LEU A 63 2.51 0.35 -4.98
N LEU A 64 2.89 1.18 -5.95
CA LEU A 64 4.24 1.19 -6.51
C LEU A 64 5.29 1.61 -5.47
N ASP A 65 4.99 2.60 -4.64
CA ASP A 65 5.91 3.01 -3.57
C ASP A 65 6.01 1.98 -2.46
N SER A 66 4.90 1.29 -2.15
CA SER A 66 4.93 0.14 -1.24
C SER A 66 5.79 -1.00 -1.80
N LEU A 67 5.70 -1.27 -3.10
CA LEU A 67 6.52 -2.27 -3.78
C LEU A 67 8.01 -1.93 -3.67
N LYS A 68 8.42 -0.71 -4.04
CA LYS A 68 9.81 -0.25 -3.96
C LYS A 68 10.37 -0.36 -2.53
N THR A 69 9.56 0.00 -1.54
CA THR A 69 9.95 -0.11 -0.12
C THR A 69 10.23 -1.56 0.27
N LYS A 70 9.37 -2.50 -0.16
CA LYS A 70 9.57 -3.94 0.09
C LYS A 70 10.80 -4.48 -0.63
N GLU A 71 11.06 -4.05 -1.86
CA GLU A 71 12.27 -4.42 -2.61
C GLU A 71 13.55 -3.97 -1.88
N SER A 72 13.57 -2.73 -1.37
CA SER A 72 14.67 -2.22 -0.55
C SER A 72 14.89 -3.07 0.71
N TYR A 73 13.82 -3.46 1.42
CA TYR A 73 13.96 -4.36 2.57
C TYR A 73 14.54 -5.72 2.22
N ILE A 74 14.15 -6.30 1.07
CA ILE A 74 14.72 -7.56 0.59
C ILE A 74 16.23 -7.43 0.35
N GLU A 75 16.67 -6.32 -0.22
CA GLU A 75 18.10 -6.05 -0.44
C GLU A 75 18.86 -5.94 0.90
N HIS A 76 18.33 -5.19 1.85
CA HIS A 76 18.90 -5.10 3.20
C HIS A 76 19.00 -6.48 3.87
N ILE A 77 17.95 -7.30 3.80
CA ILE A 77 17.95 -8.66 4.34
C ILE A 77 19.06 -9.50 3.70
N LYS A 78 19.24 -9.43 2.37
CA LYS A 78 20.31 -10.15 1.67
C LYS A 78 21.70 -9.73 2.18
N LEU A 79 21.94 -8.44 2.36
CA LEU A 79 23.21 -7.93 2.91
C LEU A 79 23.45 -8.42 4.35
N THR A 80 22.41 -8.39 5.19
CA THR A 80 22.49 -8.90 6.56
C THR A 80 22.79 -10.41 6.59
N ILE A 81 22.13 -11.21 5.74
CA ILE A 81 22.41 -12.65 5.62
C ILE A 81 23.85 -12.90 5.23
N LYS A 82 24.37 -12.15 4.24
CA LYS A 82 25.79 -12.23 3.84
C LYS A 82 26.70 -11.96 5.05
N LYS A 83 26.41 -10.90 5.82
CA LYS A 83 27.22 -10.55 6.99
C LYS A 83 27.18 -11.61 8.09
N ILE A 84 26.01 -12.22 8.32
CA ILE A 84 25.87 -13.33 9.28
C ILE A 84 26.76 -14.51 8.88
N ASN A 85 26.82 -14.85 7.59
CA ASN A 85 27.65 -15.95 7.11
C ASN A 85 29.16 -15.67 7.25
N GLU A 86 29.58 -14.43 7.00
CA GLU A 86 30.96 -13.99 7.26
C GLU A 86 31.31 -14.15 8.75
N LEU A 87 30.47 -13.61 9.64
CA LEU A 87 30.67 -13.69 11.09
C LEU A 87 30.67 -15.15 11.59
N LYS A 88 29.83 -16.02 11.02
CA LYS A 88 29.81 -17.45 11.35
C LYS A 88 31.14 -18.13 10.99
N THR A 89 31.71 -17.78 9.84
CA THR A 89 33.01 -18.30 9.38
C THR A 89 34.13 -17.83 10.31
N GLU A 90 34.16 -16.54 10.63
CA GLU A 90 35.15 -15.95 11.53
C GLU A 90 35.07 -16.55 12.94
N ASN A 91 33.88 -16.74 13.48
CA ASN A 91 33.67 -17.38 14.78
C ASN A 91 34.17 -18.84 14.79
N ASN A 92 33.95 -19.60 13.71
CA ASN A 92 34.49 -20.95 13.61
C ASN A 92 36.03 -20.96 13.59
N ASN A 93 36.65 -20.00 12.90
CA ASN A 93 38.11 -19.86 12.90
C ASN A 93 38.64 -19.52 14.30
N LEU A 94 38.00 -18.58 15.00
CA LEU A 94 38.36 -18.23 16.37
C LEU A 94 38.22 -19.42 17.32
N LYS A 95 37.13 -20.19 17.23
CA LYS A 95 36.95 -21.42 18.03
C LYS A 95 38.06 -22.42 17.80
N ARG A 96 38.47 -22.63 16.54
CA ARG A 96 39.59 -23.52 16.19
C ARG A 96 40.91 -23.01 16.78
N LEU A 97 41.21 -21.73 16.61
CA LEU A 97 42.43 -21.12 17.16
C LEU A 97 42.48 -21.26 18.69
N ASN A 98 41.35 -21.00 19.36
CA ASN A 98 41.25 -21.09 20.80
C ASN A 98 41.45 -22.52 21.31
N LYS A 99 40.94 -23.53 20.57
CA LYS A 99 41.20 -24.94 20.85
C LYS A 99 42.70 -25.27 20.75
N GLN A 100 43.36 -24.85 19.67
CA GLN A 100 44.79 -25.09 19.47
C GLN A 100 45.64 -24.44 20.58
N LEU A 101 45.35 -23.18 20.93
CA LEU A 101 46.02 -22.48 22.03
C LEU A 101 45.85 -23.21 23.37
N SER A 102 44.63 -23.68 23.65
CA SER A 102 44.34 -24.42 24.88
C SER A 102 45.14 -25.73 24.95
N GLU A 103 45.23 -26.47 23.84
CA GLU A 103 46.03 -27.70 23.74
C GLU A 103 47.53 -27.42 23.94
N THR A 104 48.06 -26.36 23.33
CA THR A 104 49.47 -25.95 23.51
C THR A 104 49.76 -25.55 24.96
N ILE A 105 48.87 -24.80 25.61
CA ILE A 105 49.04 -24.43 27.03
C ILE A 105 49.10 -25.67 27.93
N ILE A 106 48.27 -26.68 27.65
CA ILE A 106 48.28 -27.93 28.41
C ILE A 106 49.61 -28.67 28.21
N GLN A 107 50.15 -28.68 26.99
CA GLN A 107 51.44 -29.35 26.69
C GLN A 107 52.65 -28.65 27.31
N LEU A 108 52.55 -27.34 27.57
CA LEU A 108 53.63 -26.53 28.15
C LEU A 108 53.59 -26.46 29.69
N LYS A 109 52.56 -27.02 30.32
CA LYS A 109 52.44 -27.15 31.78
C LYS A 109 52.89 -28.52 32.24
#